data_AF-A0A6S6RBB8-F1
#
_entry.id   AF-A0A6S6RBB8-F1
#
_cell.length_a   1.000
_cell.length_b   1.000
_cell.length_c   1.000
_cell.angle_alpha   90.00
_cell.angle_beta   90.00
_cell.angle_gamma   90.00
#
_symmetry.space_group_name_H-M   'P 1'
#
loop_
_entity.id
_entity.type
_entity.pdbx_description
1 polymer ?
#
loop_
_entity_poly.entity_id
_entity_poly.type
_entity_poly.pdbx_seq_one_letter_code
_entity_poly.pdbx_strand_id
1 'polypeptide(L)'
;MLKNKGNLLSSVKGTVLFGLLMSLIHAVFEVLVVTFFYWGGSMDSSKGYLITVIGLVGLGTIIHSMVDYSIALLVWNPLQRLVSVPVSVRRAVK
;
A
#
# COMPACT_ATOMS: atom_id res chain seq x y z
N MET A 1 22.66 1.88 -18.57
CA MET A 1 22.12 3.16 -18.05
C MET A 1 20.64 2.97 -17.71
N LEU A 2 20.31 2.75 -16.43
CA LEU A 2 18.92 2.72 -15.98
C LEU A 2 18.36 4.15 -16.09
N LYS A 3 17.49 4.36 -17.08
CA LYS A 3 16.84 5.64 -17.35
C LYS A 3 16.11 6.12 -16.09
N ASN A 4 16.64 7.19 -15.49
CA ASN A 4 16.14 7.81 -14.27
C ASN A 4 14.68 8.28 -14.47
N LYS A 5 13.71 7.45 -14.06
CA LYS A 5 12.29 7.83 -13.96
C LYS A 5 12.00 8.47 -12.59
N GLY A 6 12.81 9.44 -12.19
CA GLY A 6 12.68 10.16 -10.91
C GLY A 6 11.37 10.94 -10.72
N ASN A 7 10.44 10.90 -11.69
CA ASN A 7 9.18 11.63 -11.65
C ASN A 7 7.96 10.82 -11.18
N LEU A 8 8.06 9.51 -10.91
CA LEU A 8 6.90 8.70 -10.48
C LEU A 8 6.26 9.25 -9.19
N LEU A 9 7.07 9.67 -8.22
CA LEU A 9 6.59 10.21 -6.94
C LEU A 9 6.49 11.74 -6.93
N SER A 10 6.83 12.40 -8.05
CA SER A 10 6.79 13.87 -8.18
C SER A 10 5.39 14.40 -8.47
N SER A 11 4.52 13.56 -9.07
CA SER A 11 3.17 13.91 -9.46
C SER A 11 2.15 13.18 -8.59
N VAL A 12 1.01 13.82 -8.33
CA VAL A 12 -0.11 13.25 -7.57
C VAL A 12 -0.58 11.95 -8.21
N LYS A 13 -0.71 11.90 -9.54
CA LYS A 13 -1.15 10.69 -10.27
C LYS A 13 -0.18 9.53 -10.11
N GLY A 14 1.12 9.79 -10.26
CA GLY A 14 2.15 8.75 -10.14
C GLY A 14 2.30 8.25 -8.70
N THR A 15 2.10 9.15 -7.73
CA THR A 15 2.04 8.83 -6.31
C THR A 15 0.86 7.91 -5.97
N VAL A 16 -0.35 8.27 -6.41
CA VAL A 16 -1.55 7.45 -6.18
C VAL A 16 -1.40 6.08 -6.85
N LEU A 17 -0.91 6.04 -8.10
CA LEU A 17 -0.66 4.79 -8.80
C LEU A 17 0.36 3.92 -8.07
N PHE A 18 1.45 4.52 -7.56
CA PHE A 18 2.45 3.80 -6.79
C PHE A 18 1.85 3.22 -5.50
N GLY A 19 1.07 4.01 -4.76
CA GLY A 19 0.35 3.54 -3.59
C GLY A 19 -0.52 2.33 -3.94
N LEU A 20 -1.37 2.45 -4.96
CA LEU A 20 -2.30 1.40 -5.38
C LEU A 20 -1.57 0.10 -5.75
N LEU A 21 -0.47 0.19 -6.49
CA LEU A 21 0.34 -0.98 -6.85
C LEU A 21 0.91 -1.66 -5.60
N MET A 22 1.42 -0.89 -4.64
CA MET A 22 1.92 -1.44 -3.38
C MET A 22 0.80 -2.09 -2.56
N SER A 23 -0.38 -1.48 -2.50
CA SER A 23 -1.53 -2.06 -1.79
C SER A 23 -2.02 -3.35 -2.43
N LEU A 24 -1.96 -3.45 -3.77
CA LEU A 24 -2.33 -4.67 -4.46
C LEU A 24 -1.36 -5.80 -4.15
N ILE A 25 -0.05 -5.51 -4.15
CA ILE A 25 0.98 -6.50 -3.77
C ILE A 25 0.76 -6.95 -2.32
N HIS A 26 0.53 -6.03 -1.39
CA HIS A 26 0.25 -6.36 0.01
C HIS A 26 -0.98 -7.28 0.14
N ALA A 27 -2.09 -6.87 -0.47
CA ALA A 27 -3.35 -7.62 -0.43
C ALA A 27 -3.21 -9.03 -1.02
N VAL A 28 -2.42 -9.21 -2.08
CA VAL A 28 -2.17 -10.56 -2.65
C VAL A 28 -1.48 -11.46 -1.63
N PHE A 29 -0.41 -11.00 -0.98
CA PHE A 29 0.31 -11.83 -0.01
C PHE A 29 -0.53 -12.10 1.24
N GLU A 30 -1.28 -11.11 1.72
CA GLU A 30 -2.17 -11.28 2.86
C GLU A 30 -3.28 -12.28 2.56
N VAL A 31 -3.96 -12.15 1.41
CA VAL A 31 -4.98 -13.11 0.97
C VAL A 31 -4.40 -14.51 0.83
N LEU A 32 -3.20 -14.67 0.28
CA LEU A 32 -2.57 -16.00 0.15
C LEU A 32 -2.34 -16.65 1.51
N VAL A 33 -1.76 -15.92 2.46
CA VAL A 33 -1.49 -16.44 3.81
C VAL A 33 -2.80 -16.71 4.55
N VAL A 34 -3.76 -15.79 4.50
CA VAL A 34 -5.05 -15.95 5.16
C VAL A 34 -5.88 -17.08 4.55
N THR A 35 -5.80 -17.30 3.24
CA THR A 35 -6.44 -18.45 2.58
C THR A 35 -5.91 -19.77 3.12
N PHE A 36 -4.59 -19.87 3.33
CA PHE A 36 -3.99 -21.06 3.94
C PHE A 36 -4.53 -21.29 5.36
N PHE A 37 -4.65 -20.27 6.19
CA PHE A 37 -5.20 -20.39 7.55
C PHE A 37 -6.71 -20.65 7.59
N TYR A 38 -7.46 -20.09 6.63
CA TYR A 38 -8.90 -20.30 6.49
C TYR A 38 -9.21 -21.79 6.27
N TRP A 39 -8.50 -22.43 5.34
CA TRP A 39 -8.66 -23.87 5.08
C TRP A 39 -7.92 -24.78 6.07
N GLY A 40 -6.91 -24.26 6.76
CA GLY A 40 -6.23 -24.94 7.85
C GLY A 40 -7.04 -25.05 9.15
N GLY A 41 -8.31 -24.62 9.17
CA GLY A 41 -9.20 -24.73 10.32
C GLY A 41 -8.88 -23.78 11.47
N SER A 42 -8.00 -22.79 11.24
CA SER A 42 -7.55 -21.84 12.27
C SER A 42 -8.41 -20.56 12.34
N MET A 43 -9.49 -20.48 11.55
CA MET A 43 -10.38 -19.32 11.46
C MET A 43 -11.86 -19.72 11.44
N ASP A 44 -12.71 -18.85 11.96
CA ASP A 44 -14.16 -19.01 11.86
C ASP A 44 -14.63 -18.83 10.41
N SER A 45 -15.13 -19.93 9.83
CA SER A 45 -15.61 -20.00 8.44
C SER A 45 -17.09 -19.62 8.29
N SER A 46 -17.76 -19.18 9.37
CA SER A 46 -19.21 -18.92 9.41
C SER A 46 -19.73 -17.91 8.38
N LYS A 47 -18.89 -16.92 8.02
CA LYS A 47 -19.23 -15.84 7.08
C LYS A 47 -18.87 -16.17 5.61
N GLY A 48 -18.20 -17.29 5.37
CA GLY A 48 -17.79 -17.76 4.04
C GLY A 48 -16.57 -17.02 3.46
N TYR A 49 -15.76 -17.77 2.71
CA TYR A 49 -14.45 -17.34 2.18
C TYR A 49 -14.50 -16.05 1.35
N LEU A 50 -15.53 -15.86 0.53
CA LEU A 50 -15.63 -14.67 -0.32
C LEU A 50 -15.82 -13.38 0.48
N ILE A 51 -16.64 -13.42 1.54
CA ILE A 51 -16.90 -12.24 2.35
C ILE A 51 -15.70 -11.98 3.26
N THR A 52 -15.18 -13.01 3.93
CA THR A 52 -14.08 -12.85 4.89
C THR A 52 -12.74 -12.60 4.22
N VAL A 53 -12.29 -13.52 3.37
CA VAL A 53 -10.93 -13.48 2.84
C VAL A 53 -10.81 -12.54 1.65
N ILE A 54 -11.76 -12.58 0.72
CA ILE A 54 -11.68 -11.70 -0.47
C ILE A 54 -12.21 -10.30 -0.17
N GLY A 55 -13.36 -10.21 0.52
CA GLY A 55 -13.98 -8.95 0.89
C GLY A 55 -13.23 -8.23 2.01
N LEU A 56 -13.31 -8.74 3.24
CA LEU A 56 -12.78 -8.04 4.41
C LEU A 56 -11.26 -7.98 4.41
N VAL A 57 -10.57 -9.07 4.09
CA VAL A 57 -9.10 -9.09 4.04
C VAL A 57 -8.62 -8.47 2.71
N GLY A 58 -8.92 -9.07 1.55
CA GLY A 58 -8.41 -8.59 0.27
C GLY A 58 -8.74 -7.12 -0.03
N LEU A 59 -10.03 -6.77 -0.13
CA LEU A 59 -10.44 -5.39 -0.41
C LEU A 59 -10.14 -4.45 0.77
N GLY A 60 -10.30 -4.92 2.00
CA GLY A 60 -9.99 -4.13 3.20
C GLY A 60 -8.53 -3.70 3.24
N THR A 61 -7.60 -4.60 2.94
CA THR A 61 -6.15 -4.31 2.88
C THR A 61 -5.82 -3.27 1.83
N ILE A 62 -6.49 -3.29 0.67
CA ILE A 62 -6.28 -2.28 -0.37
C ILE A 62 -6.67 -0.89 0.17
N ILE A 63 -7.86 -0.77 0.74
CA ILE A 63 -8.37 0.50 1.29
C ILE A 63 -7.50 0.99 2.45
N HIS A 64 -7.18 0.11 3.39
CA HIS A 64 -6.35 0.43 4.55
C HIS A 64 -4.97 0.92 4.13
N SER A 65 -4.31 0.19 3.23
CA SER A 65 -3.00 0.58 2.69
C SER A 65 -3.03 1.94 1.98
N MET A 66 -4.16 2.32 1.36
CA MET A 66 -4.30 3.65 0.74
C MET A 66 -4.40 4.78 1.76
N VAL A 67 -5.10 4.53 2.86
CA VAL A 67 -5.18 5.47 3.98
C VAL A 67 -3.80 5.63 4.62
N ASP A 68 -3.13 4.53 4.92
CA ASP A 68 -1.78 4.52 5.49
C ASP A 68 -0.78 5.24 4.60
N TYR A 69 -0.82 4.94 3.30
CA TYR A 69 0.03 5.62 2.33
C TYR A 69 -0.23 7.12 2.34
N SER A 70 -1.50 7.55 2.34
CA SER A 70 -1.87 8.97 2.40
C SER A 70 -1.32 9.66 3.64
N ILE A 71 -1.44 9.02 4.81
CA ILE A 71 -0.86 9.52 6.07
C ILE A 71 0.66 9.62 5.94
N ALA A 72 1.33 8.60 5.40
CA ALA A 72 2.77 8.63 5.18
C ALA A 72 3.21 9.81 4.28
N LEU A 73 2.42 10.17 3.27
CA LEU A 73 2.69 11.35 2.44
C LEU A 73 2.57 12.66 3.21
N LEU A 74 1.55 12.77 4.06
CA LEU A 74 1.32 13.95 4.90
C LEU A 74 2.47 14.14 5.89
N VAL A 75 2.93 13.04 6.52
CA VAL A 75 4.06 13.05 7.47
C VAL A 75 5.40 13.32 6.77
N TRP A 76 5.58 12.82 5.55
CA TRP A 76 6.84 12.99 4.81
C TRP A 76 7.13 14.46 4.42
N ASN A 77 6.09 15.24 4.12
CA ASN A 77 6.23 16.63 3.66
C ASN A 77 6.97 17.58 4.63
N PRO A 78 6.69 17.59 5.95
CA PRO A 78 7.50 18.32 6.93
C PRO A 78 8.80 17.60 7.26
N LEU A 79 8.81 16.26 7.33
CA LEU A 79 9.98 15.49 7.76
C LEU A 79 11.17 15.65 6.82
N GLN A 80 10.95 15.71 5.51
CA GLN A 80 12.01 15.92 4.51
C GLN A 80 12.76 17.27 4.68
N ARG A 81 12.21 18.23 5.43
CA ARG A 81 12.88 19.51 5.74
C ARG A 81 13.79 19.39 6.97
N LEU A 82 13.51 18.43 7.85
CA LEU A 82 14.23 18.19 9.09
C LEU A 82 15.33 17.13 8.94
N VAL A 83 15.15 16.18 8.02
CA VAL A 83 16.09 15.07 7.80
C VAL A 83 16.63 15.15 6.37
N SER A 84 17.95 15.32 6.23
CA SER A 84 18.63 15.29 4.94
C SER A 84 18.86 13.84 4.49
N VAL A 85 17.88 13.27 3.79
CA VAL A 85 18.03 11.94 3.17
C VAL A 85 18.77 12.10 1.83
N PRO A 86 19.91 11.42 1.61
CA PRO A 86 20.77 11.61 0.42
C PRO A 86 20.08 11.22 -0.91
N VAL A 87 18.98 10.45 -0.85
CA VAL A 87 18.17 10.05 -2.01
C VAL A 87 16.71 10.52 -1.85
N SER A 88 16.52 11.75 -1.33
CA SER A 88 15.17 12.33 -1.21
C SER A 88 14.67 12.78 -2.58
N VAL A 89 13.62 12.12 -3.09
CA VAL A 89 12.83 12.68 -4.19
C VAL A 89 12.07 13.87 -3.60
N ARG A 90 12.52 15.08 -3.92
CA ARG A 90 11.79 16.31 -3.60
C ARG A 90 10.45 16.23 -4.33
N ARG A 91 9.37 16.04 -3.58
CA ARG A 91 8.04 16.08 -4.18
C ARG A 91 7.74 17.49 -4.67
N ALA A 92 7.34 17.61 -5.93
CA ALA A 92 6.78 18.83 -6.48
C ALA A 92 5.32 18.96 -6.02
N VAL A 93 5.09 19.00 -4.70
CA VAL A 93 3.81 19.46 -4.16
C VAL A 93 4.03 20.93 -3.87
N LYS A 94 3.58 21.75 -4.81
CA LYS A 94 3.42 23.19 -4.63
C LYS A 94 2.09 23.44 -3.92
#